data_AF-A0A430BBE1-F1
#
_entry.id   AF-A0A430BBE1-F1
#
_cell.length_a   1.000
_cell.length_b   1.000
_cell.length_c   1.000
_cell.angle_alpha   90.00
_cell.angle_beta   90.00
_cell.angle_gamma   90.00
#
_symmetry.space_group_name_H-M   'P 1'
#
loop_
_entity.id
_entity.type
_entity.pdbx_description
1 polymer ?
#
loop_
_entity_poly.entity_id
_entity_poly.type
_entity_poly.pdbx_seq_one_letter_code
_entity_poly.pdbx_strand_id
1 'polypeptide(L)'
;MQARRSSSDNRREPRLPVACRATARIALSVEVLDASRSGCRVRIAMPLPVGATLKIALPGGTERHARIAWVQDDVFGCEFMAPLGKPDLASLVVATPVALPCS
;
A
#
# COMPACT_ATOMS: atom_id res chain seq x y z
N MET A 1 -33.21 -45.94 -0.55
CA MET A 1 -32.30 -45.25 0.38
C MET A 1 -31.13 -44.69 -0.44
N GLN A 2 -31.22 -43.43 -0.89
CA GLN A 2 -30.22 -42.83 -1.80
C GLN A 2 -29.13 -42.11 -1.01
N ALA A 3 -27.87 -42.47 -1.26
CA ALA A 3 -26.71 -41.71 -0.80
C ALA A 3 -26.46 -40.55 -1.78
N ARG A 4 -26.74 -39.31 -1.36
CA ARG A 4 -26.28 -38.10 -2.06
C ARG A 4 -24.78 -37.92 -1.79
N ARG A 5 -23.93 -38.42 -2.69
CA ARG A 5 -22.54 -37.99 -2.86
C ARG A 5 -22.52 -37.03 -4.04
N SER A 6 -21.77 -35.94 -4.12
CA SER A 6 -20.85 -35.23 -3.23
C SER A 6 -20.64 -33.86 -3.90
N SER A 7 -20.34 -32.82 -3.12
CA SER A 7 -20.05 -31.47 -3.63
C SER A 7 -19.01 -31.48 -4.76
N SER A 8 -19.37 -30.97 -5.93
CA SER A 8 -18.48 -30.86 -7.10
C SER A 8 -17.29 -29.96 -6.77
N ASP A 9 -16.08 -30.54 -6.78
CA ASP A 9 -14.84 -29.79 -6.69
C ASP A 9 -14.50 -29.19 -8.07
N ASN A 10 -14.77 -27.89 -8.25
CA ASN A 10 -14.58 -27.16 -9.52
C ASN A 10 -13.14 -26.66 -9.75
N ARG A 11 -12.15 -27.23 -9.05
CA ARG A 11 -10.74 -26.80 -9.18
C ARG A 11 -10.13 -27.36 -10.46
N ARG A 12 -9.44 -26.50 -11.21
CA ARG A 12 -8.74 -26.87 -12.45
C ARG A 12 -7.51 -27.76 -12.22
N GLU A 13 -6.96 -27.75 -10.99
CA GLU A 13 -5.73 -28.44 -10.63
C GLU A 13 -5.84 -29.07 -9.23
N PRO A 14 -5.18 -30.23 -8.99
CA PRO A 14 -5.17 -30.90 -7.70
C PRO A 14 -4.36 -30.10 -6.66
N ARG A 15 -4.85 -30.02 -5.41
CA ARG A 15 -4.09 -29.44 -4.29
C ARG A 15 -3.11 -30.48 -3.75
N LEU A 16 -1.83 -30.11 -3.66
CA LEU A 16 -0.85 -30.87 -2.90
C LEU A 16 -0.77 -30.31 -1.48
N PRO A 17 -0.89 -31.13 -0.42
CA PRO A 17 -0.69 -30.66 0.94
C PRO A 17 0.78 -30.25 1.13
N VAL A 18 1.01 -28.99 1.50
CA VAL A 18 2.34 -28.45 1.79
C VAL A 18 2.31 -27.70 3.12
N ALA A 19 3.40 -27.79 3.88
CA ALA A 19 3.57 -27.08 5.14
C ALA A 19 4.91 -26.34 5.11
N CYS A 20 4.89 -25.06 4.71
CA CYS A 20 6.08 -24.21 4.66
C CYS A 20 5.78 -22.80 5.19
N ARG A 21 6.83 -22.09 5.63
CA ARG A 21 6.76 -20.67 5.97
C ARG A 21 6.93 -19.83 4.71
N ALA A 22 6.15 -18.77 4.58
CA ALA A 22 6.22 -17.84 3.46
C ALA A 22 5.95 -16.41 3.94
N THR A 23 6.40 -15.44 3.15
CA THR A 23 6.15 -14.00 3.36
C THR A 23 5.26 -13.49 2.23
N ALA A 24 4.20 -12.78 2.58
CA ALA A 24 3.36 -12.09 1.61
C ALA A 24 3.72 -10.60 1.56
N ARG A 25 3.59 -10.00 0.37
CA ARG A 25 3.61 -8.55 0.16
C ARG A 25 2.29 -8.16 -0.46
N ILE A 26 1.65 -7.13 0.07
CA ILE A 26 0.36 -6.64 -0.42
C ILE A 26 0.60 -5.30 -1.09
N ALA A 27 0.08 -5.12 -2.30
CA ALA A 27 -0.06 -3.82 -2.92
C ALA A 27 -1.40 -3.24 -2.49
N LEU A 28 -1.37 -2.03 -1.93
CA LEU A 28 -2.56 -1.29 -1.51
C LEU A 28 -2.55 0.08 -2.18
N SER A 29 -3.72 0.55 -2.58
CA SER A 29 -3.89 1.92 -3.07
C SER A 29 -3.77 2.90 -1.90
N VAL A 30 -3.01 3.97 -2.11
CA VAL A 30 -2.82 5.05 -1.14
C VAL A 30 -2.97 6.38 -1.85
N GLU A 31 -3.57 7.35 -1.17
CA GLU A 31 -3.66 8.72 -1.65
C GLU A 31 -2.62 9.56 -0.90
N VAL A 32 -1.70 10.21 -1.62
CA VAL A 32 -0.70 11.09 -1.02
C VAL A 32 -1.32 12.48 -0.82
N LEU A 33 -1.40 12.93 0.42
CA LEU A 33 -2.03 14.21 0.80
C LEU A 33 -1.04 15.36 0.78
N ASP A 34 0.18 15.09 1.23
CA ASP A 34 1.35 15.95 1.06
C ASP A 34 2.64 15.15 1.14
N ALA A 35 3.74 15.77 0.73
CA ALA A 35 5.06 15.20 0.84
C ALA A 35 6.12 16.27 1.10
N SER A 36 7.13 15.89 1.86
CA SER A 36 8.38 16.60 2.09
C SER A 36 9.55 15.69 1.74
N ARG A 37 10.79 16.18 1.90
CA ARG A 37 11.98 15.35 1.69
C ARG A 37 12.05 14.16 2.65
N SER A 38 11.56 14.30 3.88
CA SER A 38 11.72 13.30 4.95
C SER A 38 10.49 12.43 5.16
N GLY A 39 9.35 12.74 4.56
CA GLY A 39 8.13 11.98 4.78
C GLY A 39 6.95 12.50 4.00
N CYS A 40 5.82 11.83 4.15
CA CYS A 40 4.54 12.21 3.55
C CYS A 40 3.37 11.88 4.48
N ARG A 41 2.25 12.57 4.28
CA ARG A 41 0.95 12.12 4.77
C ARG A 41 0.22 11.37 3.68
N VAL A 42 -0.31 10.20 4.03
CA VAL A 42 -1.08 9.37 3.11
C VAL A 42 -2.40 8.95 3.73
N ARG A 43 -3.42 8.81 2.89
CA ARG A 43 -4.68 8.16 3.26
C ARG A 43 -4.66 6.71 2.84
N ILE A 44 -5.01 5.81 3.78
CA ILE A 44 -5.02 4.37 3.57
C ILE A 44 -6.33 3.79 4.13
N ALA A 45 -7.04 3.00 3.33
CA ALA A 45 -8.34 2.43 3.71
C ALA A 45 -8.25 1.26 4.71
N MET A 46 -7.06 0.69 4.88
CA MET A 46 -6.82 -0.46 5.76
C MET A 46 -6.02 0.00 6.99
N PRO A 47 -6.40 -0.45 8.20
CA PRO A 47 -5.63 -0.13 9.40
C PRO A 47 -4.24 -0.76 9.34
N LEU A 48 -3.22 0.05 9.65
CA LEU A 48 -1.83 -0.37 9.74
C LEU A 48 -1.23 0.14 11.06
N PRO A 49 -0.42 -0.65 11.77
CA PRO A 49 0.11 -0.23 13.05
C PRO A 49 1.24 0.80 12.89
N VAL A 50 1.34 1.72 13.85
CA VAL A 50 2.54 2.57 14.00
C VAL A 50 3.79 1.69 14.10
N GLY A 51 4.86 2.09 13.41
CA GLY A 51 6.10 1.34 13.30
C GLY A 51 6.14 0.36 12.11
N ALA A 52 5.02 0.10 11.43
CA ALA A 52 5.04 -0.72 10.22
C ALA A 52 5.84 -0.04 9.10
N THR A 53 6.54 -0.86 8.30
CA THR A 53 7.30 -0.39 7.15
C THR A 53 6.52 -0.64 5.86
N LEU A 54 6.34 0.41 5.08
CA LEU A 54 5.73 0.40 3.76
C LEU A 54 6.80 0.63 2.70
N LYS A 55 6.62 0.02 1.53
CA LYS A 55 7.33 0.43 0.31
C LYS A 55 6.34 1.21 -0.54
N ILE A 56 6.52 2.53 -0.59
CA ILE A 56 5.63 3.45 -1.29
C ILE A 56 6.20 3.71 -2.68
N ALA A 57 5.46 3.37 -3.72
CA ALA A 57 5.74 3.79 -5.09
C ALA A 57 5.11 5.18 -5.30
N LEU A 58 5.92 6.13 -5.71
CA LEU A 58 5.57 7.52 -5.93
C LEU A 58 5.56 7.83 -7.44
N PRO A 59 4.79 8.83 -7.87
CA PRO A 59 4.92 9.41 -9.21
C PRO A 59 6.37 9.72 -9.59
N GLY A 60 6.70 9.54 -10.88
CA GLY A 60 8.08 9.63 -11.37
C GLY A 60 8.87 8.31 -11.27
N GLY A 61 8.25 7.23 -10.79
CA GLY A 61 8.87 5.89 -10.71
C GLY A 61 9.73 5.68 -9.46
N THR A 62 9.72 6.64 -8.53
CA THR A 62 10.50 6.56 -7.30
C THR A 62 9.81 5.65 -6.29
N GLU A 63 10.55 4.70 -5.73
CA GLU A 63 10.07 3.90 -4.59
C GLU A 63 10.85 4.24 -3.32
N ARG A 64 10.15 4.40 -2.20
CA ARG A 64 10.78 4.60 -0.89
C ARG A 64 10.20 3.71 0.19
N HIS A 65 11.10 3.20 1.03
CA HIS A 65 10.69 2.61 2.29
C HIS A 65 10.33 3.73 3.28
N ALA A 66 9.18 3.60 3.90
CA ALA A 66 8.70 4.54 4.90
C ALA A 66 8.18 3.80 6.13
N ARG A 67 8.40 4.35 7.32
CA ARG A 67 7.83 3.87 8.56
C ARG A 67 6.60 4.70 8.92
N ILE A 68 5.53 4.06 9.35
CA ILE A 68 4.37 4.75 9.92
C ILE A 68 4.79 5.36 11.27
N ALA A 69 4.86 6.68 11.36
CA ALA A 69 5.26 7.42 12.55
C ALA A 69 4.06 7.70 13.48
N TRP A 70 2.88 7.94 12.91
CA TRP A 70 1.62 8.16 13.63
C TRP A 70 0.42 7.84 12.74
N VAL A 71 -0.74 7.62 13.37
CA VAL A 71 -2.02 7.39 12.70
C VAL A 71 -3.08 8.28 13.34
N GLN A 72 -3.87 8.95 12.51
CA GLN A 72 -5.07 9.69 12.89
C GLN A 72 -6.19 9.32 11.91
N ASP A 73 -7.17 8.55 12.37
CA ASP A 73 -8.24 8.00 11.53
C ASP A 73 -7.69 7.21 10.32
N ASP A 74 -7.96 7.65 9.10
CA ASP A 74 -7.50 7.06 7.85
C ASP A 74 -6.21 7.72 7.32
N VAL A 75 -5.66 8.70 8.05
CA VAL A 75 -4.45 9.44 7.69
C VAL A 75 -3.24 8.93 8.48
N PHE A 76 -2.19 8.62 7.74
CA PHE A 76 -0.95 8.05 8.24
C PHE A 76 0.19 9.01 7.96
N GLY A 77 0.92 9.37 9.02
CA GLY A 77 2.20 10.05 8.89
C GLY A 77 3.30 9.04 8.61
N CYS A 78 3.95 9.16 7.46
CA CYS A 78 5.01 8.26 7.02
C CYS A 78 6.36 8.99 7.00
N GLU A 79 7.37 8.41 7.66
CA GLU A 79 8.75 8.88 7.64
C GLU A 79 9.57 8.04 6.66
N PHE A 80 10.20 8.67 5.68
CA PHE A 80 11.07 7.96 4.73
C PHE A 80 12.37 7.52 5.40
N MET A 81 12.76 6.26 5.18
CA MET A 81 14.04 5.75 5.65
C MET A 81 15.24 6.39 4.94
N ALA A 82 15.02 6.92 3.73
CA ALA A 82 15.98 7.73 3.00
C ALA A 82 15.26 8.92 2.37
N PRO A 83 15.81 10.14 2.46
CA PRO A 83 15.12 11.33 1.99
C PRO A 83 14.92 11.30 0.47
N LEU A 84 13.83 11.92 0.01
CA LEU A 84 13.58 12.15 -1.41
C LEU A 84 14.56 13.16 -1.99
N GLY A 85 14.89 12.95 -3.26
CA GLY A 85 15.59 13.91 -4.10
C GLY A 85 14.68 15.05 -4.54
N LYS A 86 15.29 16.15 -5.02
CA LYS A 86 14.54 17.25 -5.65
C LYS A 86 13.70 16.80 -6.85
N PRO A 87 14.20 15.92 -7.75
CA PRO A 87 13.40 15.43 -8.88
C PRO A 87 12.14 14.69 -8.45
N ASP A 88 12.26 13.84 -7.41
CA ASP A 88 11.13 13.08 -6.88
C ASP A 88 10.00 14.01 -6.41
N LEU A 89 10.35 15.04 -5.62
CA LEU A 89 9.39 16.04 -5.17
C LEU A 89 8.73 16.80 -6.33
N ALA A 90 9.49 17.14 -7.36
CA ALA A 90 8.93 17.78 -8.55
C ALA A 90 7.93 16.87 -9.27
N SER A 91 8.21 15.56 -9.37
CA SER A 91 7.28 14.59 -9.94
C SER A 91 5.97 14.48 -9.16
N LEU A 92 5.99 14.63 -7.83
CA LEU A 92 4.76 14.65 -7.01
C LEU A 92 3.88 15.87 -7.31
N VAL A 93 4.51 17.04 -7.48
CA VAL A 93 3.79 18.28 -7.81
C VAL A 93 3.14 18.17 -9.19
N VAL A 94 3.86 17.64 -10.18
CA VAL A 94 3.34 17.43 -11.55
C VAL A 94 2.20 16.41 -11.55
N ALA A 95 2.30 15.38 -10.73
CA ALA A 95 1.29 14.32 -10.63
C ALA A 95 0.09 14.71 -9.78
N THR A 96 0.09 15.88 -9.13
CA THR A 96 -1.09 16.42 -8.46
C THR A 96 -2.04 16.87 -9.57
N PRO A 97 -3.15 16.16 -9.87
CA PRO A 97 -4.18 16.75 -10.70
C PRO A 97 -4.59 18.04 -10.00
N VAL A 98 -4.49 19.17 -10.70
CA VAL A 98 -4.87 20.50 -10.20
C VAL A 98 -6.10 20.33 -9.32
N ALA A 99 -5.95 20.62 -8.03
CA ALA A 99 -7.06 20.69 -7.11
C ALA A 99 -8.04 21.71 -7.72
N LEU A 100 -9.04 21.22 -8.45
CA LEU A 100 -10.16 22.05 -8.84
C LEU A 100 -10.83 22.42 -7.51
N PRO A 101 -11.01 23.71 -7.22
CA PRO A 101 -11.91 24.09 -6.17
C PRO A 101 -13.29 23.62 -6.62
N CYS A 102 -13.84 22.58 -5.98
CA CYS A 102 -15.25 22.30 -6.11
C CYS A 102 -16.01 23.42 -5.40
N SER A 103 -16.65 24.25 -6.21
CA SER A 103 -17.77 25.15 -5.90
C SER A 103 -18.79 24.57 -4.93
#